data_AF-A0A6L6GA02-F1
#
_entry.id   AF-A0A6L6GA02-F1
#
_cell.length_a   1.000
_cell.length_b   1.000
_cell.length_c   1.000
_cell.angle_alpha   90.00
_cell.angle_beta   90.00
_cell.angle_gamma   90.00
#
_symmetry.space_group_name_H-M   'P 1'
#
loop_
_entity.id
_entity.type
_entity.pdbx_description
1 polymer ?
#
loop_
_entity_poly.entity_id
_entity_poly.type
_entity_poly.pdbx_seq_one_letter_code
_entity_poly.pdbx_strand_id
1 'polypeptide(L)'
;MLRQKNILFFSPSFFGYEKEIQNKMEEMGARVIFYDERPFTSSIEKALLKINPNIFYRKLDDYFLNIFNDVKSEHFDYIFLLKCETPTEKILDMFRSHFKDAKFCLYMWDSISNVKNIESKFKYFDLISSFDKKDSLENNFNFRPLFYSDSYRIPLEKHKQVTYDICSFGTIHSDRFKIISKVEEEANNLGLNTYFFNFLQGQFMYYLSLIHI
;
A
#
# COMPACT_ATOMS: atom_id res chain seq x y z
N MET A 1 -17.94 1.56 14.66
CA MET A 1 -18.77 1.29 13.45
C MET A 1 -18.72 2.53 12.57
N LEU A 2 -18.60 2.36 11.24
CA LEU A 2 -18.55 3.48 10.28
C LEU A 2 -19.95 3.86 9.76
N ARG A 3 -21.00 3.47 10.49
CA ARG A 3 -22.39 3.62 10.08
C ARG A 3 -22.69 5.09 9.78
N GLN A 4 -23.18 5.37 8.57
CA GLN A 4 -23.52 6.70 8.05
C GLN A 4 -22.33 7.67 7.97
N LYS A 5 -21.10 7.15 7.88
CA LYS A 5 -19.91 7.98 7.65
C LYS A 5 -19.61 8.09 6.17
N ASN A 6 -19.34 9.31 5.71
CA ASN A 6 -18.86 9.57 4.36
C ASN A 6 -17.33 9.63 4.37
N ILE A 7 -16.69 8.83 3.53
CA ILE A 7 -15.23 8.73 3.45
C ILE A 7 -14.79 9.04 2.02
N LEU A 8 -13.91 10.04 1.88
CA LEU A 8 -13.14 10.20 0.66
C LEU A 8 -11.84 9.42 0.81
N PHE A 9 -11.67 8.38 -0.02
CA PHE A 9 -10.57 7.43 0.09
C PHE A 9 -9.61 7.56 -1.08
N PHE A 10 -8.34 7.72 -0.76
CA PHE A 10 -7.24 7.69 -1.71
C PHE A 10 -6.31 6.52 -1.39
N SER A 11 -6.03 5.74 -2.42
CA SER A 11 -5.06 4.66 -2.35
C SER A 11 -4.46 4.47 -3.73
N PRO A 12 -3.18 4.06 -3.84
CA PRO A 12 -2.72 3.49 -5.09
C PRO A 12 -3.60 2.28 -5.45
N SER A 13 -3.90 2.03 -6.73
CA SER A 13 -4.46 0.72 -7.12
C SER A 13 -3.36 -0.35 -7.11
N PHE A 14 -3.45 -1.36 -6.25
CA PHE A 14 -2.45 -2.42 -6.17
C PHE A 14 -3.11 -3.77 -5.86
N PHE A 15 -3.02 -4.70 -6.82
CA PHE A 15 -3.46 -6.08 -6.66
C PHE A 15 -4.91 -6.24 -6.15
N GLY A 16 -5.78 -5.23 -6.33
CA GLY A 16 -7.17 -5.25 -5.90
C GLY A 16 -7.41 -4.92 -4.42
N TYR A 17 -6.36 -4.71 -3.63
CA TYR A 17 -6.48 -4.40 -2.21
C TYR A 17 -7.18 -3.06 -1.95
N GLU A 18 -7.03 -2.09 -2.84
CA GLU A 18 -7.74 -0.82 -2.77
C GLU A 18 -9.26 -1.04 -2.75
N LYS A 19 -9.74 -2.01 -3.54
CA LYS A 19 -11.16 -2.38 -3.59
C LYS A 19 -11.58 -3.17 -2.38
N GLU A 20 -10.77 -4.12 -1.92
CA GLU A 20 -11.05 -4.89 -0.71
C GLU A 20 -11.17 -3.98 0.53
N ILE A 21 -10.30 -2.98 0.64
CA ILE A 21 -10.35 -1.98 1.73
C ILE A 21 -11.60 -1.11 1.60
N GLN A 22 -11.91 -0.61 0.39
CA GLN A 22 -13.13 0.14 0.12
C GLN A 22 -14.37 -0.67 0.52
N ASN A 23 -14.52 -1.88 -0.01
CA ASN A 23 -15.63 -2.77 0.25
C ASN A 23 -15.79 -3.03 1.75
N LYS A 24 -14.66 -3.24 2.47
CA LYS A 24 -14.73 -3.45 3.91
C LYS A 24 -15.25 -2.22 4.67
N MET A 25 -14.85 -1.02 4.27
CA MET A 25 -15.40 0.21 4.86
C MET A 25 -16.89 0.36 4.57
N GLU A 26 -17.34 0.02 3.36
CA GLU A 26 -18.75 0.03 2.96
C GLU A 26 -19.59 -1.01 3.73
N GLU A 27 -19.09 -2.25 3.88
CA GLU A 27 -19.69 -3.29 4.71
C GLU A 27 -19.85 -2.85 6.18
N MET A 28 -18.92 -2.02 6.67
CA MET A 28 -18.98 -1.44 8.01
C MET A 28 -19.97 -0.26 8.13
N GLY A 29 -20.68 0.06 7.05
CA GLY A 29 -21.78 1.02 6.97
C GLY A 29 -21.39 2.41 6.49
N ALA A 30 -20.19 2.59 5.92
CA ALA A 30 -19.75 3.85 5.34
C ALA A 30 -20.28 4.02 3.90
N ARG A 31 -20.37 5.27 3.43
CA ARG A 31 -20.33 5.59 2.00
C ARG A 31 -18.90 5.97 1.65
N VAL A 32 -18.30 5.29 0.69
CA VAL A 32 -16.91 5.56 0.29
C VAL A 32 -16.90 6.09 -1.14
N ILE A 33 -16.18 7.19 -1.36
CA ILE A 33 -15.82 7.67 -2.70
C ILE A 33 -14.32 7.44 -2.85
N PHE A 34 -13.93 6.63 -3.83
CA PHE A 34 -12.54 6.22 -4.05
C PHE A 34 -11.92 6.90 -5.27
N TYR A 35 -10.66 7.32 -5.12
CA TYR A 35 -9.79 7.73 -6.23
C TYR A 35 -8.41 7.10 -6.09
N ASP A 36 -7.82 6.69 -7.22
CA ASP A 36 -6.40 6.29 -7.23
C ASP A 36 -5.54 7.52 -6.95
N GLU A 37 -4.62 7.48 -5.99
CA GLU A 37 -3.76 8.64 -5.77
C GLU A 37 -2.75 8.84 -6.92
N ARG A 38 -2.50 7.82 -7.75
CA ARG A 38 -1.53 7.87 -8.85
C ARG A 38 -2.24 8.05 -10.20
N PRO A 39 -2.15 9.24 -10.83
CA PRO A 39 -2.76 9.46 -12.13
C PRO A 39 -2.00 8.78 -13.29
N PHE A 40 -0.78 8.30 -13.08
CA PHE A 40 0.07 7.74 -14.13
C PHE A 40 0.27 6.25 -13.94
N THR A 41 -0.39 5.46 -14.78
CA THR A 41 -0.33 3.98 -14.71
C THR A 41 0.65 3.40 -15.73
N SER A 42 1.03 4.15 -16.78
CA SER A 42 1.91 3.62 -17.83
C SER A 42 3.40 3.78 -17.51
N SER A 43 4.19 2.77 -17.90
CA SER A 43 5.66 2.78 -17.76
C SER A 43 6.33 3.91 -18.54
N ILE A 44 5.70 4.35 -19.65
CA ILE A 44 6.17 5.44 -20.51
C ILE A 44 5.97 6.78 -19.84
N GLU A 45 4.82 7.01 -19.20
CA GLU A 45 4.62 8.21 -18.40
C GLU A 45 5.63 8.27 -17.25
N LYS A 46 5.82 7.17 -16.51
CA LYS A 46 6.86 7.10 -15.45
C LYS A 46 8.27 7.46 -15.95
N ALA A 47 8.60 7.13 -17.19
CA ALA A 47 9.88 7.49 -17.82
C ALA A 47 9.93 8.96 -18.25
N LEU A 48 8.89 9.49 -18.90
CA LEU A 48 8.80 10.88 -19.34
C LEU A 48 8.78 11.86 -18.15
N LEU A 49 8.25 11.44 -17.00
CA LEU A 49 8.18 12.23 -15.77
C LEU A 49 9.54 12.40 -15.09
N LYS A 50 10.54 11.58 -15.43
CA LYS A 50 11.94 11.78 -14.99
C LYS A 50 12.65 12.92 -15.73
N ILE A 51 12.08 13.42 -16.82
CA ILE A 51 12.72 14.41 -17.70
C ILE A 51 12.43 15.85 -17.22
N ASN A 52 11.25 16.12 -16.63
CA ASN A 52 10.94 17.44 -16.09
C ASN A 52 10.01 17.36 -14.85
N PRO A 53 10.56 17.53 -13.63
CA PRO A 53 9.79 17.49 -12.38
C PRO A 53 8.65 18.52 -12.30
N ASN A 54 8.80 19.69 -12.92
CA ASN A 54 7.78 20.74 -12.85
C ASN A 54 6.52 20.39 -13.63
N ILE A 55 6.67 19.72 -14.78
CA ILE A 55 5.53 19.25 -15.57
C ILE A 55 4.80 18.13 -14.82
N PHE A 56 5.55 17.27 -14.13
CA PHE A 56 4.99 16.23 -13.26
C PHE A 56 4.11 16.82 -12.16
N TYR A 57 4.64 17.76 -11.38
CA TYR A 57 3.87 18.37 -10.29
C TYR A 57 2.63 19.13 -10.78
N ARG A 58 2.70 19.81 -11.94
CA ARG A 58 1.51 20.45 -12.53
C ARG A 58 0.43 19.45 -12.90
N LYS A 59 0.79 18.35 -13.58
CA LYS A 59 -0.18 17.30 -13.92
C LYS A 59 -0.79 16.62 -12.68
N LEU A 60 0.01 16.43 -11.63
CA LEU A 60 -0.50 15.94 -10.35
C LEU A 60 -1.50 16.93 -9.73
N ASP A 61 -1.16 18.21 -9.66
CA ASP A 61 -2.05 19.24 -9.14
C ASP A 61 -3.36 19.30 -9.96
N ASP A 62 -3.29 19.27 -11.29
CA ASP A 62 -4.48 19.28 -12.16
C ASP A 62 -5.37 18.05 -11.92
N TYR A 63 -4.77 16.87 -11.73
CA TYR A 63 -5.49 15.64 -11.40
C TYR A 63 -6.28 15.78 -10.10
N PHE A 64 -5.61 16.21 -9.02
CA PHE A 64 -6.27 16.39 -7.73
C PHE A 64 -7.24 17.57 -7.72
N LEU A 65 -7.04 18.60 -8.54
CA LEU A 65 -7.97 19.70 -8.70
C LEU A 65 -9.27 19.24 -9.38
N ASN A 66 -9.19 18.33 -10.36
CA ASN A 66 -10.38 17.72 -10.96
C ASN A 66 -11.15 16.91 -9.93
N ILE A 67 -10.47 16.03 -9.17
CA ILE A 67 -11.09 15.28 -8.07
C ILE A 67 -11.76 16.23 -7.07
N PHE A 68 -11.05 17.28 -6.65
CA PHE A 68 -11.60 18.28 -5.75
C PHE A 68 -12.88 18.90 -6.30
N ASN A 69 -12.90 19.29 -7.57
CA ASN A 69 -14.08 19.87 -8.20
C ASN A 69 -15.27 18.90 -8.25
N ASP A 70 -15.01 17.60 -8.41
CA ASP A 70 -16.03 16.56 -8.43
C ASP A 70 -16.68 16.37 -7.05
N VAL A 71 -15.90 16.50 -5.96
CA VAL A 71 -16.37 16.16 -4.60
C VAL A 71 -16.52 17.35 -3.65
N LYS A 72 -16.19 18.58 -4.05
CA LYS A 72 -16.24 19.76 -3.16
C LYS A 72 -17.62 20.10 -2.60
N SER A 73 -18.70 19.67 -3.25
CA SER A 73 -20.07 19.86 -2.75
C SER A 73 -20.53 18.76 -1.80
N GLU A 74 -19.74 17.71 -1.62
CA GLU A 74 -20.05 16.57 -0.75
C GLU A 74 -19.55 16.83 0.68
N HIS A 75 -20.28 16.30 1.65
CA HIS A 75 -19.83 16.27 3.05
C HIS A 75 -19.05 14.98 3.31
N PHE A 76 -17.86 15.09 3.91
CA PHE A 76 -17.05 13.96 4.36
C PHE A 76 -16.78 14.04 5.86
N ASP A 77 -16.94 12.91 6.54
CA ASP A 77 -16.49 12.74 7.92
C ASP A 77 -14.98 12.43 7.97
N TYR A 78 -14.47 11.74 6.93
CA TYR A 78 -13.08 11.34 6.85
C TYR A 78 -12.52 11.57 5.45
N ILE A 79 -11.28 12.06 5.40
CA ILE A 79 -10.43 12.02 4.22
C ILE A 79 -9.28 11.08 4.53
N PHE A 80 -9.28 9.93 3.88
CA PHE A 80 -8.39 8.82 4.19
C PHE A 80 -7.40 8.58 3.06
N LEU A 81 -6.10 8.65 3.37
CA LEU A 81 -5.01 8.36 2.45
C LEU A 81 -4.23 7.12 2.93
N LEU A 82 -4.07 6.12 2.06
CA LEU A 82 -3.37 4.86 2.36
C LEU A 82 -1.85 4.94 2.19
N LYS A 83 -1.32 6.02 1.60
CA LYS A 83 0.12 6.19 1.43
C LYS A 83 0.52 7.64 1.22
N CYS A 84 -0.32 8.43 0.54
CA CYS A 84 -0.07 9.85 0.27
C CYS A 84 1.24 10.09 -0.52
N GLU A 85 1.54 9.22 -1.48
CA GLU A 85 2.79 9.28 -2.26
C GLU A 85 2.81 10.53 -3.16
N THR A 86 1.74 10.75 -3.91
CA THR A 86 1.65 11.72 -4.99
C THR A 86 0.99 13.07 -4.65
N PRO A 87 0.05 13.21 -3.68
CA PRO A 87 -0.52 14.52 -3.37
C PRO A 87 0.58 15.51 -2.96
N THR A 88 0.53 16.72 -3.51
CA THR A 88 1.43 17.81 -3.13
C THR A 88 0.94 18.50 -1.85
N GLU A 89 1.82 19.19 -1.14
CA GLU A 89 1.43 19.99 0.04
C GLU A 89 0.36 21.03 -0.29
N LYS A 90 0.44 21.65 -1.48
CA LYS A 90 -0.57 22.58 -1.99
C LYS A 90 -1.95 21.93 -2.10
N ILE A 91 -2.02 20.70 -2.61
CA ILE A 91 -3.28 19.95 -2.70
C ILE A 91 -3.80 19.59 -1.32
N LEU A 92 -2.95 19.10 -0.40
CA LEU A 92 -3.36 18.75 0.95
C LEU A 92 -3.88 19.98 1.71
N ASP A 93 -3.22 21.12 1.58
CA ASP A 93 -3.64 22.39 2.17
C ASP A 93 -5.00 22.87 1.62
N MET A 94 -5.21 22.76 0.30
CA MET A 94 -6.49 23.06 -0.35
C MET A 94 -7.62 22.16 0.18
N PHE A 95 -7.39 20.85 0.24
CA PHE A 95 -8.37 19.90 0.76
C PHE A 95 -8.67 20.18 2.24
N ARG A 96 -7.64 20.40 3.08
CA ARG A 96 -7.81 20.67 4.51
C ARG A 96 -8.56 21.98 4.76
N SER A 97 -8.29 23.00 3.95
CA SER A 97 -8.95 24.30 4.03
C SER A 97 -10.43 24.24 3.66
N HIS A 98 -10.82 23.33 2.76
CA HIS A 98 -12.21 23.18 2.32
C HIS A 98 -13.00 22.22 3.21
N PHE A 99 -12.46 21.03 3.46
CA PHE A 99 -13.10 19.97 4.27
C PHE A 99 -12.73 20.10 5.75
N LYS A 100 -13.09 21.24 6.35
CA LYS A 100 -12.67 21.60 7.72
C LYS A 100 -13.20 20.63 8.79
N ASP A 101 -14.41 20.13 8.58
CA ASP A 101 -15.09 19.23 9.51
C ASP A 101 -14.65 17.76 9.35
N ALA A 102 -13.98 17.44 8.24
CA ALA A 102 -13.46 16.10 8.00
C ALA A 102 -12.21 15.84 8.82
N LYS A 103 -12.09 14.61 9.34
CA LYS A 103 -10.86 14.12 9.95
C LYS A 103 -9.93 13.56 8.87
N PHE A 104 -8.72 14.10 8.79
CA PHE A 104 -7.70 13.66 7.86
C PHE A 104 -6.91 12.51 8.47
N CYS A 105 -6.97 11.35 7.82
CA CYS A 105 -6.33 10.11 8.26
C CYS A 105 -5.27 9.69 7.23
N LEU A 106 -4.05 9.47 7.69
CA LEU A 106 -2.98 8.82 6.94
C LEU A 106 -2.74 7.44 7.53
N TYR A 107 -2.78 6.41 6.69
CA TYR A 107 -2.19 5.13 7.01
C TYR A 107 -0.97 4.95 6.12
N MET A 108 0.21 4.73 6.71
CA MET A 108 1.41 4.40 5.95
C MET A 108 1.36 2.92 5.62
N TRP A 109 1.06 2.60 4.36
CA TRP A 109 1.11 1.22 3.82
C TRP A 109 2.54 0.76 3.48
N ASP A 110 3.48 1.70 3.39
CA ASP A 110 4.89 1.45 3.10
C ASP A 110 5.75 2.18 4.15
N SER A 111 6.97 1.72 4.38
CA SER A 111 7.87 2.37 5.35
C SER A 111 8.14 3.81 4.90
N ILE A 112 8.34 4.73 5.86
CA ILE A 112 8.54 6.16 5.60
C ILE A 112 9.69 6.39 4.60
N SER A 113 10.77 5.61 4.72
CA SER A 113 11.93 5.66 3.83
C SER A 113 11.62 5.39 2.36
N ASN A 114 10.52 4.69 2.06
CA ASN A 114 10.09 4.37 0.71
C ASN A 114 9.17 5.44 0.11
N VAL A 115 8.69 6.40 0.90
CA VAL A 115 7.76 7.44 0.46
C VAL A 115 8.44 8.82 0.48
N LYS A 116 8.87 9.26 -0.70
CA LYS A 116 9.61 10.51 -0.85
C LYS A 116 8.80 11.70 -0.32
N ASN A 117 9.43 12.53 0.51
CA ASN A 117 8.88 13.77 1.07
C ASN A 117 7.58 13.58 1.87
N ILE A 118 7.28 12.38 2.37
CA ILE A 118 6.06 12.17 3.15
C ILE A 118 6.06 12.95 4.47
N GLU A 119 7.24 13.14 5.07
CA GLU A 119 7.39 13.78 6.38
C GLU A 119 6.87 15.23 6.40
N SER A 120 7.07 15.99 5.31
CA SER A 120 6.55 17.36 5.22
C SER A 120 5.03 17.42 5.16
N LYS A 121 4.38 16.30 4.83
CA LYS A 121 2.93 16.17 4.69
C LYS A 121 2.22 15.75 5.99
N PHE A 122 2.94 15.28 7.01
CA PHE A 122 2.32 14.80 8.26
C PHE A 122 1.47 15.85 8.96
N LYS A 123 1.86 17.13 8.89
CA LYS A 123 1.13 18.26 9.48
C LYS A 123 -0.31 18.45 8.97
N TYR A 124 -0.68 17.84 7.84
CA TYR A 124 -2.04 17.95 7.29
C TYR A 124 -3.00 16.88 7.84
N PHE A 125 -2.51 15.93 8.65
CA PHE A 125 -3.29 14.79 9.13
C PHE A 125 -3.57 14.87 10.63
N ASP A 126 -4.81 14.58 11.00
CA ASP A 126 -5.25 14.51 12.40
C ASP A 126 -4.93 13.15 13.03
N LEU A 127 -4.80 12.11 12.20
CA LEU A 127 -4.46 10.76 12.62
C LEU A 127 -3.47 10.15 11.65
N ILE A 128 -2.33 9.72 12.16
CA ILE A 128 -1.32 8.98 11.39
C ILE A 128 -1.15 7.60 12.01
N SER A 129 -1.20 6.58 11.18
CA SER A 129 -0.96 5.18 11.54
C SER A 129 0.07 4.57 10.60
N SER A 130 0.81 3.55 11.03
CA SER A 130 1.77 2.83 10.18
C SER A 130 1.76 1.33 10.46
N PHE A 131 1.99 0.51 9.44
CA PHE A 131 2.25 -0.92 9.62
C PHE A 131 3.67 -1.22 10.10
N ASP A 132 4.60 -0.28 9.90
CA ASP A 132 5.98 -0.42 10.31
C ASP A 132 6.10 -0.04 11.80
N LYS A 133 6.50 -1.02 12.62
CA LYS A 133 6.63 -0.84 14.06
C LYS A 133 7.73 0.16 14.42
N LYS A 134 8.83 0.18 13.66
CA LYS A 134 9.93 1.10 13.90
C LYS A 134 9.48 2.53 13.61
N ASP A 135 8.91 2.75 12.43
CA ASP A 135 8.41 4.08 12.03
C ASP A 135 7.36 4.60 13.02
N SER A 136 6.48 3.70 13.50
CA SER A 136 5.46 4.04 14.50
C SER A 136 6.07 4.54 15.81
N LEU A 137 7.11 3.86 16.30
CA LEU A 137 7.79 4.23 17.55
C LEU A 137 8.57 5.53 17.40
N GLU A 138 9.32 5.69 16.31
CA GLU A 138 10.18 6.86 16.08
C GLU A 138 9.38 8.15 15.85
N ASN A 139 8.18 8.05 15.27
CA ASN A 139 7.35 9.21 14.93
C ASN A 139 6.12 9.37 15.84
N ASN A 140 5.96 8.50 16.86
CA ASN A 140 4.78 8.45 17.72
C ASN A 140 3.45 8.28 16.92
N PHE A 141 3.48 7.44 15.88
CA PHE A 141 2.28 7.08 15.12
C PHE A 141 1.58 5.88 15.72
N ASN A 142 0.30 5.73 15.38
CA ASN A 142 -0.46 4.57 15.78
C ASN A 142 0.05 3.34 15.01
N PHE A 143 0.61 2.36 15.70
CA PHE A 143 0.96 1.10 15.08
C PHE A 143 -0.30 0.33 14.68
N ARG A 144 -0.42 -0.04 13.41
CA ARG A 144 -1.54 -0.79 12.86
C ARG A 144 -1.06 -1.78 11.80
N PRO A 145 -1.13 -3.10 12.06
CA PRO A 145 -0.77 -4.12 11.06
C PRO A 145 -1.53 -3.96 9.75
N LEU A 146 -0.92 -4.44 8.66
CA LEU A 146 -1.51 -4.41 7.32
C LEU A 146 -2.90 -5.03 7.31
N PHE A 147 -3.75 -4.47 6.44
CA PHE A 147 -5.07 -5.00 6.18
C PHE A 147 -4.97 -6.40 5.56
N TYR A 148 -5.87 -7.30 5.97
CA TYR A 148 -6.05 -8.61 5.35
C TYR A 148 -7.50 -8.74 4.86
N SER A 149 -7.67 -9.32 3.67
CA SER A 149 -9.01 -9.61 3.13
C SER A 149 -9.66 -10.75 3.89
N ASP A 150 -10.97 -10.65 4.10
CA ASP A 150 -11.78 -11.72 4.70
C ASP A 150 -11.76 -13.00 3.86
N SER A 151 -11.43 -12.94 2.57
CA SER A 151 -11.20 -14.13 1.74
C SER A 151 -10.11 -15.06 2.29
N TYR A 152 -9.15 -14.52 3.04
CA TYR A 152 -8.09 -15.28 3.70
C TYR A 152 -8.48 -15.74 5.11
N ARG A 153 -9.67 -15.40 5.58
CA ARG A 153 -10.18 -15.83 6.88
C ARG A 153 -10.66 -17.28 6.80
N ILE A 154 -9.70 -18.19 6.82
CA ILE A 154 -9.97 -19.63 6.84
C ILE A 154 -10.28 -20.04 8.30
N PRO A 155 -11.38 -20.74 8.57
CA PRO A 155 -11.63 -21.31 9.89
C PRO A 155 -10.49 -22.26 10.28
N LEU A 156 -10.09 -22.24 11.56
CA LEU A 156 -9.16 -23.22 12.10
C LEU A 156 -9.83 -24.60 12.11
N GLU A 157 -9.68 -25.35 11.01
CA GLU A 157 -10.08 -26.75 10.97
C GLU A 157 -9.10 -27.57 11.82
N LYS A 158 -9.63 -28.22 12.87
CA LYS A 158 -8.83 -28.99 13.84
C LYS A 158 -8.10 -30.20 13.24
N HIS A 159 -8.40 -30.60 12.01
CA HIS A 159 -7.94 -31.86 11.42
C HIS A 159 -7.55 -31.74 9.94
N LYS A 160 -6.76 -30.73 9.57
CA LYS A 160 -6.09 -30.75 8.25
C LYS A 160 -4.84 -31.62 8.33
N GLN A 161 -4.74 -32.62 7.46
CA GLN A 161 -3.47 -33.28 7.20
C GLN A 161 -2.51 -32.25 6.61
N VAL A 162 -1.40 -32.01 7.31
CA VAL A 162 -0.35 -31.10 6.88
C VAL A 162 0.67 -31.94 6.11
N THR A 163 0.79 -31.69 4.80
CA THR A 163 1.71 -32.44 3.92
C THR A 163 3.16 -31.98 4.08
N TYR A 164 3.35 -30.69 4.34
CA TYR A 164 4.67 -30.06 4.38
C TYR A 164 4.89 -29.37 5.72
N ASP A 165 6.07 -29.60 6.31
CA ASP A 165 6.52 -28.92 7.52
C ASP A 165 6.90 -27.46 7.21
N ILE A 166 7.41 -27.19 6.00
CA ILE A 166 7.79 -25.86 5.53
C ILE A 166 7.27 -25.63 4.12
N CYS A 167 6.57 -24.52 3.92
CA CYS A 167 6.25 -24.01 2.59
C CYS A 167 6.75 -22.58 2.43
N SER A 168 7.27 -22.26 1.25
CA SER A 168 7.63 -20.91 0.86
C SER A 168 7.10 -20.59 -0.53
N PHE A 169 6.54 -19.40 -0.70
CA PHE A 169 6.06 -18.88 -1.97
C PHE A 169 6.57 -17.45 -2.12
N GLY A 170 7.30 -17.17 -3.19
CA GLY A 170 7.75 -15.80 -3.41
C GLY A 170 8.53 -15.57 -4.68
N THR A 171 8.59 -14.31 -5.09
CA THR A 171 9.47 -13.87 -6.17
C THR A 171 10.92 -13.83 -5.68
N ILE A 172 11.83 -14.39 -6.47
CA ILE A 172 13.27 -14.25 -6.29
C ILE A 172 13.67 -12.79 -6.57
N HIS A 173 14.23 -12.14 -5.57
CA HIS A 173 14.80 -10.79 -5.67
C HIS A 173 15.91 -10.62 -4.65
N SER A 174 16.98 -9.89 -5.01
CA SER A 174 18.13 -9.62 -4.14
C SER A 174 18.73 -10.91 -3.53
N ASP A 175 18.98 -10.92 -2.22
CA ASP A 175 19.56 -12.02 -1.45
C ASP A 175 18.54 -13.10 -1.05
N ARG A 176 17.26 -12.93 -1.41
CA ARG A 176 16.19 -13.84 -1.02
C ARG A 176 16.43 -15.27 -1.48
N PHE A 177 16.98 -15.47 -2.68
CA PHE A 177 17.31 -16.81 -3.16
C PHE A 177 18.37 -17.48 -2.27
N LYS A 178 19.46 -16.77 -1.97
CA LYS A 178 20.52 -17.25 -1.08
C LYS A 178 19.99 -17.65 0.30
N ILE A 179 19.06 -16.86 0.85
CA ILE A 179 18.44 -17.17 2.15
C ILE A 179 17.55 -18.41 2.03
N ILE A 180 16.65 -18.44 1.04
CA ILE A 180 15.72 -19.56 0.84
C ILE A 180 16.47 -20.87 0.59
N SER A 181 17.53 -20.87 -0.23
CA SER A 181 18.33 -22.06 -0.50
C SER A 181 19.00 -22.61 0.76
N LYS A 182 19.48 -21.74 1.67
CA LYS A 182 20.03 -22.18 2.95
C LYS A 182 18.97 -22.81 3.85
N VAL A 183 17.78 -22.20 3.92
CA VAL A 183 16.65 -22.74 4.70
C VAL A 183 16.21 -24.09 4.14
N GLU A 184 16.16 -24.24 2.82
CA GLU A 184 15.84 -25.51 2.15
C GLU A 184 16.88 -26.59 2.43
N GLU A 185 18.18 -26.26 2.34
CA GLU A 185 19.27 -27.18 2.68
C GLU A 185 19.21 -27.66 4.14
N GLU A 186 19.05 -26.73 5.08
CA GLU A 186 18.93 -27.06 6.51
C GLU A 186 17.69 -27.92 6.79
N ALA A 187 16.55 -27.60 6.18
CA ALA A 187 15.33 -28.38 6.35
C ALA A 187 15.45 -29.80 5.79
N ASN A 188 16.11 -29.97 4.64
CA ASN A 188 16.39 -31.28 4.06
C ASN A 188 17.33 -32.11 4.93
N ASN A 189 18.37 -31.48 5.51
CA ASN A 189 19.28 -32.14 6.46
C ASN A 189 18.57 -32.62 7.74
N LEU A 190 17.49 -31.93 8.14
CA LEU A 190 16.63 -32.33 9.25
C LEU A 190 15.56 -33.37 8.86
N GLY A 191 15.47 -33.76 7.57
CA GLY A 191 14.48 -34.70 7.08
C GLY A 191 13.05 -34.16 7.06
N LEU A 192 12.88 -32.83 6.99
CA LEU A 192 11.57 -32.19 6.92
C LEU A 192 10.98 -32.27 5.51
N ASN A 193 9.66 -32.41 5.42
CA ASN A 193 8.94 -32.33 4.16
C ASN A 193 8.75 -30.87 3.77
N THR A 194 9.33 -30.45 2.65
CA THR A 194 9.33 -29.04 2.25
C THR A 194 8.73 -28.79 0.87
N TYR A 195 8.25 -27.57 0.65
CA TYR A 195 7.80 -27.07 -0.66
C TYR A 195 8.23 -25.62 -0.86
N PHE A 196 9.13 -25.38 -1.82
CA PHE A 196 9.63 -24.05 -2.15
C PHE A 196 9.24 -23.64 -3.57
N PHE A 197 8.36 -22.65 -3.69
CA PHE A 197 7.99 -22.04 -4.96
C PHE A 197 8.67 -20.67 -5.13
N ASN A 198 9.73 -20.66 -5.94
CA ASN A 198 10.54 -19.49 -6.22
C ASN A 198 10.23 -18.93 -7.62
N PHE A 199 9.46 -17.85 -7.69
CA PHE A 199 9.05 -17.22 -8.94
C PHE A 199 10.11 -16.25 -9.48
N LEU A 200 10.41 -16.30 -10.78
CA LEU A 200 11.29 -15.34 -11.46
C LEU A 200 10.48 -14.45 -12.40
N GLN A 201 10.62 -13.13 -12.24
CA GLN A 201 9.97 -12.15 -13.11
C GLN A 201 10.70 -12.03 -14.46
N GLY A 202 10.43 -12.98 -15.35
CA GLY A 202 10.82 -12.93 -16.76
C GLY A 202 12.17 -13.59 -17.08
N GLN A 203 12.35 -13.93 -18.36
CA GLN A 203 13.52 -14.66 -18.86
C GLN A 203 14.83 -13.89 -18.66
N PHE A 204 14.80 -12.55 -18.72
CA PHE A 204 15.99 -11.73 -18.49
C PHE A 204 16.56 -11.88 -17.07
N MET A 205 15.69 -11.90 -16.05
CA MET A 205 16.10 -12.10 -14.66
C MET A 205 16.67 -13.50 -14.42
N TYR A 206 16.16 -14.51 -15.14
CA TYR A 206 16.74 -15.85 -15.13
C TYR A 206 18.18 -15.85 -15.65
N TYR A 207 18.45 -15.23 -16.81
CA TYR A 207 19.82 -15.15 -17.34
C TYR A 207 20.76 -14.33 -16.46
N LEU A 208 20.29 -13.24 -15.84
CA LEU A 208 21.08 -12.51 -14.85
C LEU A 208 21.42 -13.34 -13.63
N SER A 209 20.48 -14.17 -13.14
CA SER A 209 20.73 -15.04 -11.98
C SER A 209 21.78 -16.13 -12.28
N LEU A 210 21.88 -16.59 -13.53
CA LEU A 210 22.91 -17.56 -13.96
C LEU A 210 24.32 -16.96 -14.03
N ILE A 211 24.46 -15.64 -14.10
CA ILE A 211 25.76 -14.94 -14.14
C ILE A 211 26.32 -14.73 -12.71
N HIS A 212 25.50 -14.94 -11.68
CA HIS A 212 25.85 -14.71 -10.27
C HIS A 212 25.72 -15.96 -9.38
N ILE A 213 25.56 -17.13 -9.99
CA ILE A 213 25.76 -18.47 -9.40
C ILE A 213 27.10 -18.99 -9.89
#